data_AF-A0A7C3DGS3-F1
#
_entry.id   AF-A0A7C3DGS3-F1
#
_cell.length_a   1.000
_cell.length_b   1.000
_cell.length_c   1.000
_cell.angle_alpha   90.00
_cell.angle_beta   90.00
_cell.angle_gamma   90.00
#
_symmetry.space_group_name_H-M   'P 1'
#
loop_
_entity.id
_entity.type
_entity.pdbx_description
1 polymer ?
#
loop_
_entity_poly.entity_id
_entity_poly.type
_entity_poly.pdbx_seq_one_letter_code
_entity_poly.pdbx_strand_id
1 'polypeptide(L)'
;MSAGAQQLPSPPPGREEPKRLPDGRLWSEAVIKANYEANQRDLERMRKILDSVQEELEQSKGHVLSIKALKELEELERTARRVRDRMRRH
;
A
#
# COMPACT_ATOMS: atom_id res chain seq x y z
N MET A 1 -46.01 35.48 -26.85
CA MET A 1 -44.81 35.53 -25.99
C MET A 1 -44.78 34.23 -25.19
N SER A 2 -44.05 33.21 -25.66
CA SER A 2 -43.95 31.93 -24.95
C SER A 2 -42.48 31.70 -24.60
N ALA A 3 -42.17 31.81 -23.31
CA ALA A 3 -40.84 31.66 -22.75
C ALA A 3 -40.35 30.21 -22.95
N GLY A 4 -39.19 30.06 -23.57
CA GLY A 4 -38.52 28.78 -23.73
C GLY A 4 -38.08 28.25 -22.37
N ALA A 5 -38.52 27.04 -22.04
CA ALA A 5 -37.92 26.26 -20.97
C ALA A 5 -36.48 25.91 -21.42
N GLN A 6 -35.49 26.61 -20.86
CA GLN A 6 -34.09 26.24 -21.02
C GLN A 6 -33.87 24.91 -20.31
N GLN A 7 -33.69 23.87 -21.11
CA GLN A 7 -33.31 22.54 -20.65
C GLN A 7 -31.85 22.62 -20.16
N LEU A 8 -31.65 22.46 -18.85
CA LEU A 8 -30.32 22.39 -18.26
C LEU A 8 -29.54 21.21 -18.89
N PRO A 9 -28.25 21.38 -19.23
CA PRO A 9 -27.46 20.30 -19.80
C PRO A 9 -27.28 19.16 -18.79
N SER A 10 -27.55 17.93 -19.23
CA SER A 10 -27.32 16.73 -18.44
C SER A 10 -25.84 16.62 -18.03
N PRO A 11 -25.53 16.16 -16.80
CA PRO A 11 -24.16 15.97 -16.36
C PRO A 11 -23.43 14.97 -17.28
N PRO A 12 -22.12 15.15 -17.51
CA PRO A 12 -21.36 14.32 -18.43
C PRO A 12 -21.41 12.84 -18.00
N PRO A 13 -21.69 11.91 -18.94
CA PRO A 13 -21.71 10.48 -18.65
C PRO A 13 -20.29 10.04 -18.26
N GLY A 14 -20.12 9.46 -17.06
CA GLY A 14 -18.86 8.86 -16.64
C GLY A 14 -18.30 9.30 -15.28
N ARG A 15 -18.97 10.21 -14.54
CA ARG A 15 -18.65 10.38 -13.11
C ARG A 15 -19.35 9.29 -12.32
N GLU A 16 -18.67 8.17 -12.09
CA GLU A 16 -19.12 7.17 -11.11
C GLU A 16 -19.33 7.87 -9.76
N GLU A 17 -20.52 7.71 -9.18
CA GLU A 17 -20.80 8.26 -7.86
C GLU A 17 -19.83 7.64 -6.84
N PRO A 18 -19.28 8.43 -5.90
CA PRO A 18 -18.33 7.92 -4.92
C PRO A 18 -18.95 6.78 -4.11
N LYS A 19 -18.41 5.55 -4.26
CA LYS A 19 -18.88 4.38 -3.53
C LYS A 19 -18.75 4.60 -2.02
N ARG A 20 -19.83 4.39 -1.27
CA ARG A 20 -19.88 4.51 0.19
C ARG A 20 -20.02 3.15 0.87
N LEU A 21 -19.52 3.06 2.08
CA LEU A 21 -19.70 1.91 2.97
C LEU A 21 -21.06 1.99 3.70
N PRO A 22 -21.56 0.88 4.29
CA PRO A 22 -22.80 0.87 5.08
C PRO A 22 -22.81 1.84 6.27
N ASP A 23 -21.63 2.24 6.76
CA ASP A 23 -21.46 3.21 7.84
C ASP A 23 -21.37 4.68 7.35
N GLY A 24 -21.54 4.92 6.05
CA GLY A 24 -21.55 6.26 5.44
C GLY A 24 -20.19 6.80 4.99
N ARG A 25 -19.08 6.16 5.37
CA ARG A 25 -17.73 6.57 4.95
C ARG A 25 -17.50 6.33 3.46
N LEU A 26 -16.61 7.11 2.85
CA LEU A 26 -16.19 6.88 1.47
C LEU A 26 -15.33 5.61 1.40
N TRP A 27 -15.60 4.75 0.42
CA TRP A 27 -14.83 3.53 0.21
C TRP A 27 -13.35 3.84 -0.07
N SER A 28 -13.07 4.92 -0.80
CA SER A 28 -11.71 5.40 -1.07
C SER A 28 -10.93 5.73 0.21
N GLU A 29 -11.53 6.45 1.15
CA GLU A 29 -10.92 6.79 2.43
C GLU A 29 -10.61 5.53 3.25
N ALA A 30 -11.54 4.58 3.29
CA ALA A 30 -11.34 3.31 3.98
C ALA A 30 -10.18 2.51 3.37
N VAL A 31 -10.06 2.49 2.04
CA VAL A 31 -8.97 1.84 1.33
C VAL A 31 -7.63 2.52 1.59
N ILE A 32 -7.58 3.86 1.57
CA ILE A 32 -6.35 4.62 1.89
C ILE A 32 -5.88 4.28 3.31
N LYS A 33 -6.79 4.31 4.30
CA LYS A 33 -6.46 3.97 5.68
C LYS A 33 -5.95 2.52 5.81
N ALA A 34 -6.64 1.56 5.20
CA ALA A 34 -6.22 0.16 5.23
C ALA A 34 -4.84 -0.06 4.58
N ASN A 35 -4.54 0.65 3.48
CA ASN A 35 -3.23 0.59 2.84
C ASN A 35 -2.13 1.20 3.69
N TYR A 36 -2.41 2.32 4.37
CA TYR A 36 -1.48 2.92 5.33
C TYR A 36 -1.13 1.94 6.45
N GLU A 37 -2.12 1.32 7.08
CA GLU A 37 -1.90 0.34 8.16
C GLU A 37 -1.14 -0.91 7.65
N ALA A 38 -1.45 -1.37 6.43
CA ALA A 38 -0.70 -2.47 5.80
C ALA A 38 0.77 -2.09 5.53
N ASN A 39 1.03 -0.86 5.09
CA ASN A 39 2.40 -0.36 4.89
C ASN A 39 3.17 -0.29 6.21
N GLN A 40 2.55 0.22 7.28
CA GLN A 40 3.19 0.26 8.61
C GLN A 40 3.60 -1.15 9.09
N ARG A 41 2.71 -2.15 8.93
CA ARG A 41 3.02 -3.53 9.30
C ARG A 41 4.15 -4.14 8.47
N ASP A 42 4.16 -3.89 7.17
CA ASP A 42 5.23 -4.40 6.30
C ASP A 42 6.57 -3.71 6.58
N LEU A 43 6.58 -2.41 6.88
CA LEU A 43 7.80 -1.70 7.31
C LEU A 43 8.35 -2.23 8.64
N GLU A 44 7.48 -2.56 9.60
CA GLU A 44 7.87 -3.20 10.85
C GLU A 44 8.46 -4.61 10.59
N ARG A 45 7.88 -5.37 9.67
CA ARG A 45 8.44 -6.66 9.23
C ARG A 45 9.81 -6.49 8.57
N MET A 46 9.99 -5.46 7.76
CA MET A 46 11.28 -5.15 7.14
C MET A 46 12.36 -4.86 8.19
N ARG A 47 12.05 -4.12 9.27
CA ARG A 47 12.98 -3.90 10.39
C ARG A 47 13.43 -5.21 11.02
N LYS A 48 12.49 -6.09 11.37
CA LYS A 48 12.80 -7.39 11.97
C LYS A 48 13.67 -8.27 11.09
N ILE A 49 13.45 -8.23 9.78
CA ILE A 49 14.29 -8.94 8.82
C ILE A 49 15.71 -8.38 8.83
N LEU A 50 15.86 -7.05 8.82
CA LEU A 50 17.17 -6.41 8.87
C LEU A 50 17.91 -6.73 10.18
N ASP A 51 17.22 -6.71 11.31
CA ASP A 51 17.79 -7.08 12.61
C ASP A 51 18.32 -8.53 12.59
N SER A 52 17.53 -9.48 12.07
CA SER A 52 17.95 -10.88 11.93
C SER A 52 19.17 -11.05 11.00
N VAL A 53 19.18 -10.35 9.86
CA VAL A 53 20.33 -10.38 8.94
C VAL A 53 21.58 -9.81 9.60
N GLN A 54 21.45 -8.75 10.40
CA GLN A 54 22.56 -8.19 11.14
C GLN A 54 23.10 -9.19 12.18
N GLU A 55 22.23 -9.85 12.95
CA GLU A 55 22.63 -10.88 13.92
C GLU A 55 23.38 -12.04 13.25
N GLU A 56 22.92 -12.51 12.10
CA GLU A 56 23.59 -13.57 11.32
C GLU A 56 25.00 -13.16 10.86
N LEU A 57 25.18 -11.90 10.45
CA LEU A 57 26.50 -11.37 10.07
C LEU A 57 27.44 -11.23 11.28
N GLU A 58 26.93 -10.77 12.41
CA GLU A 58 27.69 -10.65 13.65
C GLU A 58 28.13 -12.02 14.19
N GLN A 59 27.24 -13.02 14.16
CA GLN A 59 27.53 -14.38 14.60
C GLN A 59 28.55 -15.10 13.70
N SER A 60 28.44 -14.91 12.39
CA SER A 60 29.39 -15.48 11.42
C SER A 60 30.72 -14.73 11.35
N LYS A 61 30.81 -13.53 11.96
CA LYS A 61 31.94 -12.59 11.88
C LYS A 61 32.41 -12.33 10.44
N GLY A 62 31.49 -12.42 9.48
CA GLY A 62 31.80 -12.26 8.06
C GLY A 62 32.66 -13.37 7.43
N HIS A 63 32.95 -14.45 8.15
CA HIS A 63 33.78 -15.55 7.63
C HIS A 63 32.98 -16.61 6.87
N VAL A 64 31.66 -16.65 7.04
CA VAL A 64 30.78 -17.64 6.40
C VAL A 64 29.56 -16.95 5.81
N LEU A 65 29.24 -17.27 4.56
CA LEU A 65 28.01 -16.85 3.89
C LEU A 65 26.80 -17.52 4.54
N SER A 66 25.91 -16.74 5.18
CA SER A 66 24.65 -17.27 5.74
C SER A 66 23.59 -17.41 4.65
N ILE A 67 23.23 -18.65 4.32
CA ILE A 67 22.11 -18.96 3.42
C ILE A 67 20.79 -18.40 3.98
N LYS A 68 20.65 -18.38 5.31
CA LYS A 68 19.49 -17.80 5.99
C LYS A 68 19.41 -16.30 5.72
N ALA A 69 20.51 -15.57 5.92
CA ALA A 69 20.56 -14.13 5.65
C ALA A 69 20.22 -13.80 4.17
N LEU A 70 20.68 -14.60 3.21
CA LEU A 70 20.33 -14.43 1.80
C LEU A 70 18.82 -14.56 1.55
N LYS A 71 18.18 -15.61 2.11
CA LYS A 71 16.73 -15.80 1.98
C LYS A 71 15.93 -14.68 2.64
N GLU A 72 16.41 -14.17 3.76
CA GLU A 72 15.80 -13.06 4.48
C GLU A 72 15.88 -11.76 3.69
N LEU A 73 17.01 -11.49 3.04
CA LEU A 73 17.16 -10.35 2.12
C LEU A 73 16.23 -10.47 0.89
N GLU A 74 16.02 -11.66 0.33
CA GLU A 74 15.03 -11.84 -0.75
C GLU A 74 13.59 -11.52 -0.30
N GLU A 75 13.23 -11.92 0.92
CA GLU A 75 11.91 -11.59 1.49
C GLU A 75 11.78 -10.08 1.79
N LEU A 76 12.88 -9.42 2.17
CA LEU A 76 12.95 -7.97 2.31
C LEU A 76 12.64 -7.29 0.98
N GLU A 77 13.29 -7.70 -0.11
CA GLU A 77 13.06 -7.14 -1.45
C GLU A 77 11.60 -7.30 -1.91
N ARG A 78 11.02 -8.49 -1.70
CA ARG A 78 9.61 -8.76 -2.00
C ARG A 78 8.68 -7.85 -1.19
N THR A 79 8.96 -7.69 0.10
CA THR A 79 8.16 -6.84 0.98
C THR A 79 8.27 -5.36 0.59
N ALA A 80 9.48 -4.87 0.31
CA ALA A 80 9.72 -3.52 -0.16
C ALA A 80 8.98 -3.23 -1.48
N ARG A 81 9.00 -4.18 -2.43
CA ARG A 81 8.22 -4.08 -3.68
C ARG A 81 6.73 -3.94 -3.40
N ARG A 82 6.15 -4.77 -2.52
CA ARG A 82 4.72 -4.69 -2.16
C ARG A 82 4.34 -3.34 -1.55
N VAL A 83 5.16 -2.80 -0.64
CA VAL A 83 4.94 -1.49 -0.03
C VAL A 83 4.95 -0.39 -1.08
N ARG A 84 6.00 -0.35 -1.92
CA ARG A 84 6.12 0.63 -3.01
C ARG A 84 4.93 0.55 -3.96
N ASP A 85 4.51 -0.65 -4.35
CA ASP A 85 3.40 -0.83 -5.28
C ASP A 85 2.06 -0.42 -4.65
N ARG A 86 1.86 -0.58 -3.32
CA ARG A 86 0.71 0.03 -2.62
C ARG A 86 0.77 1.54 -2.58
N MET A 87 1.95 2.13 -2.34
CA MET A 87 2.11 3.58 -2.30
C MET A 87 1.86 4.23 -3.67
N ARG A 88 2.24 3.60 -4.78
CA ARG A 88 2.00 4.16 -6.13
C ARG A 88 0.53 4.20 -6.56
N ARG A 89 -0.37 3.52 -5.83
CA ARG A 89 -1.80 3.46 -6.13
C ARG A 89 -2.60 4.63 -5.55
N HIS A 90 -2.00 5.43 -4.65
CA HIS A 90 -2.61 6.56 -3.95
C HIS A 90 -1.70 7.78 -3.97
#